data_AF-A0A412PQB6-F1
#
_entry.id   AF-A0A412PQB6-F1
#
_cell.length_a   1.000
_cell.length_b   1.000
_cell.length_c   1.000
_cell.angle_alpha   90.00
_cell.angle_beta   90.00
_cell.angle_gamma   90.00
#
_symmetry.space_group_name_H-M   'P 1'
#
loop_
_entity.id
_entity.type
_entity.pdbx_description
1 polymer ?
#
loop_
_entity_poly.entity_id
_entity_poly.type
_entity_poly.pdbx_seq_one_letter_code
_entity_poly.pdbx_strand_id
1 'polypeptide(L)'
;MIADFSTADFDLALKRTIRSLTRGKIASPEPKAILLGGQSGAGKTTIHRIKQKEFQGNIIIIDGDSYRSLHPNYLALQEKYGKDSVDYTKGFAGKMVEHLVDELSKQGYHLLIEGTLRTTEVPRKTAILLKSRDYQVSLALIATKPELSYLSTLIRYEELFAIVPNQARATPKDHHDGIVNHLVDNLRELENDQLFDYIQIYQRDRSCVYDSETDDGSAADVLQNCLLGKWSKVEKEMLKVDQERLREMQEL
;
A
#
# COMPACT_ATOMS: atom_id res chain seq x y z
N MET A 1 -6.47 -5.46 -28.11
CA MET A 1 -6.17 -6.59 -27.20
C MET A 1 -7.24 -6.64 -26.12
N ILE A 2 -7.46 -7.79 -25.48
CA ILE A 2 -8.48 -7.93 -24.40
C ILE A 2 -8.22 -7.00 -23.18
N ALA A 3 -6.97 -6.57 -23.02
CA ALA A 3 -6.54 -5.60 -22.00
C ALA A 3 -6.81 -4.14 -22.38
N ASP A 4 -7.27 -3.86 -23.61
CA ASP A 4 -7.64 -2.51 -24.00
C ASP A 4 -9.01 -2.18 -23.39
N PHE A 5 -9.18 -0.91 -23.03
CA PHE A 5 -10.43 -0.38 -22.49
C PHE A 5 -10.71 0.97 -23.14
N SER A 6 -12.00 1.30 -23.31
CA SER A 6 -12.38 2.59 -23.88
C SER A 6 -12.27 3.70 -22.84
N THR A 7 -12.13 4.95 -23.30
CA THR A 7 -12.21 6.13 -22.43
C THR A 7 -13.55 6.18 -21.68
N ALA A 8 -14.65 5.81 -22.35
CA ALA A 8 -15.98 5.81 -21.74
C ALA A 8 -16.10 4.82 -20.56
N ASP A 9 -15.55 3.61 -20.70
CA ASP A 9 -15.54 2.62 -19.62
C ASP A 9 -14.70 3.10 -18.43
N PHE A 10 -13.53 3.69 -18.71
CA PHE A 10 -12.66 4.26 -17.69
C PHE A 10 -13.34 5.40 -16.94
N ASP A 11 -13.94 6.36 -17.66
CA ASP A 11 -14.61 7.51 -17.07
C ASP A 11 -15.80 7.09 -16.21
N LEU A 12 -16.55 6.07 -16.64
CA LEU A 12 -17.65 5.49 -15.87
C LEU A 12 -17.15 4.86 -14.56
N ALA A 13 -16.07 4.08 -14.63
CA ALA A 13 -15.45 3.48 -13.45
C ALA A 13 -14.93 4.56 -12.49
N LEU A 14 -14.20 5.55 -13.01
CA LEU A 14 -13.67 6.69 -12.25
C LEU A 14 -14.78 7.45 -11.53
N LYS A 15 -15.85 7.83 -12.24
CA LYS A 15 -16.98 8.57 -11.67
C LYS A 15 -17.67 7.79 -10.54
N ARG A 16 -17.86 6.48 -10.71
CA ARG A 16 -18.44 5.61 -9.67
C ARG A 16 -17.52 5.51 -8.45
N THR A 17 -16.23 5.37 -8.67
CA THR A 17 -15.22 5.29 -7.60
C THR A 17 -15.13 6.59 -6.81
N ILE A 18 -15.08 7.75 -7.47
CA ILE A 18 -15.10 9.07 -6.81
C ILE A 18 -16.36 9.20 -5.93
N ARG A 19 -17.55 8.88 -6.47
CA ARG A 19 -18.81 8.92 -5.71
C ARG A 19 -18.78 8.02 -4.48
N SER A 20 -18.18 6.82 -4.60
CA SER A 20 -18.06 5.88 -3.49
C SER A 20 -17.11 6.40 -2.41
N LEU A 21 -15.91 6.83 -2.81
CA LEU A 21 -14.84 7.25 -1.91
C LEU A 21 -15.17 8.54 -1.14
N THR A 22 -15.86 9.48 -1.78
CA THR A 22 -16.24 10.78 -1.18
C THR A 22 -17.46 10.69 -0.26
N ARG A 23 -18.18 9.55 -0.25
CA ARG A 23 -19.37 9.40 0.59
C ARG A 23 -19.02 9.51 2.07
N GLY A 24 -19.59 10.51 2.74
CA GLY A 24 -19.33 10.77 4.17
C GLY A 24 -17.93 11.31 4.45
N LYS A 25 -17.26 11.89 3.45
CA LYS A 25 -15.99 12.61 3.59
C LYS A 25 -16.23 14.10 3.42
N ILE A 26 -15.44 14.90 4.12
CA ILE A 26 -15.53 16.36 4.11
C ILE A 26 -14.14 16.89 3.76
N ALA A 27 -14.10 17.83 2.82
CA ALA A 27 -12.87 18.53 2.44
C ALA A 27 -12.34 19.37 3.61
N SER A 28 -11.02 19.53 3.67
CA SER A 28 -10.33 20.35 4.67
C SER A 28 -9.66 21.55 4.01
N PRO A 29 -9.66 22.73 4.65
CA PRO A 29 -8.82 23.86 4.21
C PRO A 29 -7.33 23.59 4.40
N GLU A 30 -6.97 22.64 5.27
CA GLU A 30 -5.61 22.15 5.49
C GLU A 30 -5.59 20.64 5.21
N PRO A 31 -5.60 20.24 3.93
CA PRO A 31 -5.71 18.84 3.59
C PRO A 31 -4.38 18.12 3.84
N LYS A 32 -4.48 16.84 4.19
CA LYS A 32 -3.33 15.99 4.55
C LYS A 32 -3.28 14.78 3.64
N ALA A 33 -2.10 14.44 3.15
CA ALA A 33 -1.88 13.25 2.35
C ALA A 33 -0.79 12.39 2.98
N ILE A 34 -1.07 11.10 3.09
CA ILE A 34 -0.16 10.12 3.66
C ILE A 34 0.18 9.12 2.57
N LEU A 35 1.44 9.06 2.15
CA LEU A 35 1.92 8.01 1.26
C LEU A 35 2.35 6.81 2.11
N LEU A 36 1.97 5.60 1.69
CA LEU A 36 2.37 4.38 2.39
C LEU A 36 3.62 3.72 1.78
N GLY A 37 4.45 3.19 2.66
CA GLY A 37 5.60 2.36 2.35
C GLY A 37 5.59 1.04 3.11
N GLY A 38 6.29 0.05 2.55
CA GLY A 38 6.44 -1.27 3.17
C GLY A 38 6.18 -2.41 2.18
N GLN A 39 6.88 -3.50 2.40
CA GLN A 39 6.80 -4.67 1.52
C GLN A 39 5.41 -5.32 1.53
N SER A 40 5.14 -6.11 0.49
CA SER A 40 3.92 -6.92 0.43
C SER A 40 3.84 -7.85 1.63
N GLY A 41 2.66 -7.98 2.24
CA GLY A 41 2.48 -8.79 3.44
C GLY A 41 3.00 -8.18 4.74
N ALA A 42 3.64 -7.01 4.73
CA ALA A 42 4.11 -6.37 5.98
C ALA A 42 2.96 -5.95 6.92
N GLY A 43 1.76 -5.71 6.38
CA GLY A 43 0.57 -5.38 7.18
C GLY A 43 0.19 -3.89 7.11
N LYS A 44 0.25 -3.28 5.92
CA LYS A 44 -0.13 -1.87 5.68
C LYS A 44 -1.55 -1.53 6.16
N THR A 45 -2.45 -2.51 6.20
CA THR A 45 -3.78 -2.41 6.82
C THR A 45 -3.74 -1.94 8.28
N THR A 46 -2.65 -2.18 9.01
CA THR A 46 -2.43 -1.63 10.35
C THR A 46 -2.40 -0.10 10.31
N ILE A 47 -1.69 0.50 9.36
CA ILE A 47 -1.66 1.96 9.17
C ILE A 47 -3.03 2.47 8.72
N HIS A 48 -3.76 1.74 7.86
CA HIS A 48 -5.13 2.09 7.53
C HIS A 48 -6.02 2.22 8.77
N ARG A 49 -5.90 1.31 9.74
CA ARG A 49 -6.68 1.35 10.98
C ARG A 49 -6.26 2.52 11.88
N ILE A 50 -4.96 2.76 12.00
CA ILE A 50 -4.40 3.88 12.79
C ILE A 50 -4.91 5.20 12.21
N LYS A 51 -4.69 5.43 10.90
CA LYS A 51 -5.04 6.69 10.25
C LYS A 51 -6.55 6.88 10.08
N GLN A 52 -7.33 5.83 9.85
CA GLN A 52 -8.78 5.97 9.89
C GLN A 52 -9.27 6.40 11.29
N LYS A 53 -8.68 5.89 12.37
CA LYS A 53 -9.04 6.32 13.73
C LYS A 53 -8.60 7.77 14.00
N GLU A 54 -7.37 8.11 13.62
CA GLU A 54 -6.78 9.45 13.76
C GLU A 54 -7.63 10.52 13.05
N PHE A 55 -8.09 10.24 11.83
CA PHE A 55 -8.93 11.13 11.05
C PHE A 55 -10.44 10.96 11.32
N GLN A 56 -10.83 10.16 12.31
CA GLN A 56 -12.24 9.88 12.65
C GLN A 56 -13.07 9.41 11.44
N GLY A 57 -12.44 8.64 10.55
CA GLY A 57 -13.03 8.18 9.30
C GLY A 57 -13.05 9.21 8.16
N ASN A 58 -12.57 10.44 8.37
CA ASN A 58 -12.47 11.48 7.35
C ASN A 58 -11.17 11.42 6.54
N ILE A 59 -10.82 10.26 6.01
CA ILE A 59 -9.67 10.06 5.11
C ILE A 59 -10.04 9.09 4.00
N ILE A 60 -9.66 9.40 2.76
CA ILE A 60 -9.91 8.55 1.60
C ILE A 60 -8.69 7.65 1.38
N ILE A 61 -8.90 6.34 1.40
CA ILE A 61 -7.87 5.35 1.08
C ILE A 61 -7.91 5.09 -0.44
N ILE A 62 -6.78 5.34 -1.10
CA ILE A 62 -6.58 5.07 -2.52
C ILE A 62 -5.70 3.82 -2.63
N ASP A 63 -6.32 2.68 -2.94
CA ASP A 63 -5.65 1.37 -3.09
C ASP A 63 -5.73 0.90 -4.54
N GLY A 64 -4.58 0.97 -5.24
CA GLY A 64 -4.49 0.57 -6.65
C GLY A 64 -4.84 -0.89 -6.91
N ASP A 65 -4.57 -1.80 -5.98
CA ASP A 65 -4.90 -3.22 -6.19
C ASP A 65 -6.41 -3.46 -6.22
N SER A 66 -7.17 -2.68 -5.45
CA SER A 66 -8.64 -2.73 -5.44
C SER A 66 -9.27 -2.31 -6.77
N TYR A 67 -8.59 -1.47 -7.57
CA TYR A 67 -9.12 -0.96 -8.82
C TYR A 67 -8.90 -1.90 -10.01
N ARG A 68 -8.08 -2.94 -9.88
CA ARG A 68 -7.85 -3.93 -10.95
C ARG A 68 -9.15 -4.63 -11.36
N SER A 69 -10.01 -4.94 -10.39
CA SER A 69 -11.30 -5.60 -10.62
C SER A 69 -12.33 -4.69 -11.32
N LEU A 70 -12.06 -3.39 -11.39
CA LEU A 70 -12.89 -2.41 -12.11
C LEU A 70 -12.57 -2.35 -13.61
N HIS A 71 -11.53 -3.06 -14.07
CA HIS A 71 -11.24 -3.18 -15.50
C HIS A 71 -12.47 -3.79 -16.22
N PRO A 72 -12.95 -3.24 -17.34
CA PRO A 72 -14.18 -3.70 -17.99
C PRO A 72 -14.14 -5.19 -18.38
N ASN A 73 -12.98 -5.66 -18.82
CA ASN A 73 -12.74 -7.06 -19.18
C ASN A 73 -12.10 -7.90 -18.05
N TYR A 74 -12.21 -7.49 -16.78
CA TYR A 74 -11.51 -8.15 -15.66
C TYR A 74 -11.76 -9.67 -15.60
N LEU A 75 -13.02 -10.12 -15.68
CA LEU A 75 -13.36 -11.54 -15.62
C LEU A 75 -12.74 -12.33 -16.78
N ALA A 76 -12.76 -11.78 -17.98
CA ALA A 76 -12.21 -12.44 -19.16
C ALA A 76 -10.67 -12.47 -19.15
N LEU A 77 -10.03 -11.42 -18.60
CA LEU A 77 -8.59 -11.42 -18.32
C LEU A 77 -8.23 -12.48 -17.28
N GLN A 78 -9.06 -12.62 -16.24
CA GLN A 78 -8.86 -13.61 -15.18
C GLN A 78 -9.04 -15.04 -15.69
N GLU A 79 -10.06 -15.29 -16.50
CA GLU A 79 -10.30 -16.61 -17.12
C GLU A 79 -9.14 -17.01 -18.06
N LYS A 80 -8.63 -16.06 -18.85
CA LYS A 80 -7.59 -16.33 -19.84
C LYS A 80 -6.18 -16.46 -19.24
N TYR A 81 -5.85 -15.61 -18.27
CA TYR A 81 -4.47 -15.48 -17.77
C TYR A 81 -4.32 -15.89 -16.30
N GLY A 82 -5.41 -16.18 -15.58
CA GLY A 82 -5.38 -16.57 -14.17
C GLY A 82 -4.59 -15.58 -13.32
N LYS A 83 -3.58 -16.09 -12.62
CA LYS A 83 -2.67 -15.29 -11.78
C LYS A 83 -1.89 -14.20 -12.54
N ASP A 84 -1.66 -14.38 -13.84
CA ASP A 84 -0.89 -13.46 -14.68
C ASP A 84 -1.73 -12.30 -15.23
N SER A 85 -3.04 -12.27 -14.94
CA SER A 85 -3.95 -11.16 -15.30
C SER A 85 -3.51 -9.81 -14.72
N VAL A 86 -2.68 -9.83 -13.67
CA VAL A 86 -2.09 -8.65 -13.02
C VAL A 86 -1.28 -7.80 -14.00
N ASP A 87 -0.59 -8.44 -14.94
CA ASP A 87 0.22 -7.74 -15.94
C ASP A 87 -0.63 -7.00 -16.98
N TYR A 88 -1.87 -7.43 -17.16
CA TYR A 88 -2.81 -6.82 -18.09
C TYR A 88 -3.70 -5.75 -17.41
N THR A 89 -3.92 -5.86 -16.11
CA THR A 89 -4.72 -4.89 -15.33
C THR A 89 -3.91 -3.75 -14.74
N LYS A 90 -2.57 -3.85 -14.70
CA LYS A 90 -1.70 -2.84 -14.05
C LYS A 90 -1.82 -1.45 -14.66
N GLY A 91 -1.96 -1.35 -16.00
CA GLY A 91 -2.10 -0.06 -16.69
C GLY A 91 -3.39 0.66 -16.32
N PHE A 92 -4.52 -0.06 -16.31
CA PHE A 92 -5.81 0.48 -15.88
C PHE A 92 -5.78 0.93 -14.41
N ALA A 93 -5.29 0.06 -13.51
CA ALA A 93 -5.23 0.35 -12.09
C ALA A 93 -4.32 1.55 -11.77
N GLY A 94 -3.15 1.64 -12.41
CA GLY A 94 -2.25 2.79 -12.29
C GLY A 94 -2.93 4.09 -12.74
N LYS A 95 -3.58 4.07 -13.91
CA LYS A 95 -4.34 5.23 -14.42
C LYS A 95 -5.47 5.63 -13.48
N MET A 96 -6.20 4.67 -12.89
CA MET A 96 -7.23 4.95 -11.88
C MET A 96 -6.63 5.66 -10.65
N VAL A 97 -5.50 5.19 -10.11
CA VAL A 97 -4.83 5.84 -8.97
C VAL A 97 -4.44 7.27 -9.32
N GLU A 98 -3.77 7.49 -10.46
CA GLU A 98 -3.33 8.82 -10.90
C GLU A 98 -4.51 9.79 -11.00
N HIS A 99 -5.59 9.40 -11.67
CA HIS A 99 -6.78 10.26 -11.81
C HIS A 99 -7.51 10.47 -10.48
N LEU A 100 -7.56 9.47 -9.59
CA LEU A 100 -8.19 9.62 -8.28
C LEU A 100 -7.40 10.57 -7.38
N VAL A 101 -6.06 10.43 -7.34
CA VAL A 101 -5.20 11.37 -6.62
C VAL A 101 -5.38 12.76 -7.19
N ASP A 102 -5.41 12.92 -8.51
CA ASP A 102 -5.59 14.20 -9.17
C ASP A 102 -6.95 14.86 -8.83
N GLU A 103 -8.06 14.17 -9.02
CA GLU A 103 -9.40 14.73 -8.83
C GLU A 103 -9.76 14.97 -7.37
N LEU A 104 -9.34 14.07 -6.47
CA LEU A 104 -9.66 14.20 -5.05
C LEU A 104 -8.78 15.25 -4.36
N SER A 105 -7.54 15.43 -4.80
CA SER A 105 -6.68 16.47 -4.21
C SER A 105 -7.06 17.89 -4.64
N LYS A 106 -7.58 18.10 -5.85
CA LYS A 106 -8.18 19.39 -6.25
C LYS A 106 -9.34 19.81 -5.33
N GLN A 107 -9.99 18.86 -4.69
CA GLN A 107 -11.14 19.08 -3.81
C GLN A 107 -10.76 19.18 -2.32
N GLY A 108 -9.49 19.02 -1.95
CA GLY A 108 -9.04 19.19 -0.56
C GLY A 108 -9.43 18.05 0.39
N TYR A 109 -9.66 16.82 -0.11
CA TYR A 109 -9.89 15.66 0.78
C TYR A 109 -8.59 15.17 1.41
N HIS A 110 -8.65 14.66 2.65
CA HIS A 110 -7.52 13.91 3.20
C HIS A 110 -7.33 12.59 2.44
N LEU A 111 -6.09 12.27 2.08
CA LEU A 111 -5.75 11.11 1.28
C LEU A 111 -4.78 10.20 2.03
N LEU A 112 -5.01 8.90 1.93
CA LEU A 112 -4.01 7.88 2.24
C LEU A 112 -3.79 7.08 0.95
N ILE A 113 -2.59 7.15 0.40
CA ILE A 113 -2.24 6.59 -0.90
C ILE A 113 -1.37 5.36 -0.68
N GLU A 114 -1.92 4.19 -1.02
CA GLU A 114 -1.22 2.92 -0.87
C GLU A 114 -0.01 2.82 -1.81
N GLY A 115 1.05 2.20 -1.30
CA GLY A 115 2.33 2.11 -1.98
C GLY A 115 3.25 1.07 -1.33
N THR A 116 4.28 0.69 -2.07
CA THR A 116 5.32 -0.24 -1.58
C THR A 116 6.68 0.42 -1.43
N LEU A 117 6.84 1.66 -1.91
CA LEU A 117 8.13 2.35 -2.00
C LEU A 117 9.21 1.53 -2.75
N ARG A 118 8.80 0.77 -3.79
CA ARG A 118 9.72 0.01 -4.65
C ARG A 118 10.72 0.93 -5.40
N THR A 119 10.33 2.17 -5.62
CA THR A 119 11.05 3.20 -6.39
C THR A 119 10.83 4.55 -5.72
N THR A 120 11.73 5.51 -5.91
CA THR A 120 11.60 6.86 -5.33
C THR A 120 10.82 7.81 -6.23
N GLU A 121 10.77 7.55 -7.54
CA GLU A 121 10.20 8.48 -8.53
C GLU A 121 8.69 8.68 -8.38
N VAL A 122 7.95 7.60 -8.13
CA VAL A 122 6.49 7.66 -7.93
C VAL A 122 6.13 8.45 -6.67
N PRO A 123 6.63 8.12 -5.45
CA PRO A 123 6.31 8.90 -4.26
C PRO A 123 6.81 10.35 -4.37
N ARG A 124 7.96 10.60 -5.00
CA ARG A 124 8.48 11.95 -5.28
C ARG A 124 7.51 12.77 -6.13
N LYS A 125 7.08 12.25 -7.27
CA LYS A 125 6.13 12.93 -8.16
C LYS A 125 4.80 13.20 -7.46
N THR A 126 4.29 12.22 -6.72
CA THR A 126 3.03 12.35 -5.97
C THR A 126 3.15 13.40 -4.86
N ALA A 127 4.27 13.42 -4.10
CA ALA A 127 4.50 14.41 -3.06
C ALA A 127 4.58 15.84 -3.63
N ILE A 128 5.31 16.03 -4.74
CA ILE A 128 5.41 17.34 -5.41
C ILE A 128 4.04 17.81 -5.89
N LEU A 129 3.26 16.93 -6.54
CA LEU A 129 1.89 17.24 -6.98
C LEU A 129 1.02 17.71 -5.81
N LEU A 130 1.03 16.98 -4.70
CA LEU A 130 0.21 17.30 -3.54
C LEU A 130 0.68 18.57 -2.83
N LYS A 131 1.99 18.80 -2.68
CA LYS A 131 2.53 20.04 -2.12
C LYS A 131 2.18 21.27 -2.97
N SER A 132 2.16 21.14 -4.30
CA SER A 132 1.66 22.21 -5.19
C SER A 132 0.16 22.52 -5.04
N ARG A 133 -0.56 21.74 -4.23
CA ARG A 133 -1.97 21.91 -3.87
C ARG A 133 -2.14 22.21 -2.39
N ASP A 134 -1.08 22.70 -1.73
CA ASP A 134 -1.06 23.09 -0.33
C ASP A 134 -1.39 21.95 0.65
N TYR A 135 -1.12 20.70 0.26
CA TYR A 135 -1.22 19.58 1.18
C TYR A 135 -0.03 19.52 2.14
N GLN A 136 -0.32 19.20 3.40
CA GLN A 136 0.67 18.57 4.27
C GLN A 136 0.86 17.12 3.79
N VAL A 137 2.07 16.75 3.37
CA VAL A 137 2.39 15.45 2.80
C VAL A 137 3.34 14.70 3.72
N SER A 138 2.92 13.54 4.23
CA SER A 138 3.75 12.67 5.07
C SER A 138 3.93 11.28 4.48
N LEU A 139 4.95 10.58 4.99
CA LEU A 139 5.26 9.20 4.63
C LEU A 139 5.07 8.31 5.86
N ALA A 140 4.24 7.27 5.72
CA ALA A 140 4.05 6.28 6.78
C ALA A 140 4.48 4.90 6.30
N LEU A 141 5.43 4.28 7.00
CA LEU A 141 5.93 2.94 6.67
C LEU A 141 5.46 1.92 7.69
N ILE A 142 5.25 0.69 7.22
CA ILE A 142 5.13 -0.48 8.09
C ILE A 142 6.45 -1.25 8.03
N ALA A 143 7.06 -1.50 9.18
CA ALA A 143 8.28 -2.29 9.31
C ALA A 143 7.95 -3.68 9.89
N THR A 144 8.43 -4.73 9.23
CA THR A 144 8.22 -6.13 9.64
C THR A 144 9.35 -6.98 9.09
N LYS A 145 9.79 -8.00 9.83
CA LYS A 145 10.80 -8.96 9.34
C LYS A 145 10.41 -9.51 7.96
N PRO A 146 11.35 -9.55 6.99
CA PRO A 146 11.09 -10.08 5.65
C PRO A 146 10.45 -11.48 5.63
N GLU A 147 10.86 -12.34 6.57
CA GLU A 147 10.34 -13.70 6.71
C GLU A 147 8.88 -13.71 7.14
N LEU A 148 8.50 -12.85 8.10
CA LEU A 148 7.12 -12.69 8.55
C LEU A 148 6.25 -12.08 7.45
N SER A 149 6.74 -11.06 6.74
CA SER A 149 5.97 -10.44 5.66
C SER A 149 5.75 -11.40 4.51
N TYR A 150 6.77 -12.17 4.12
CA TYR A 150 6.64 -13.17 3.06
C TYR A 150 5.67 -14.28 3.46
N LEU A 151 5.79 -14.81 4.68
CA LEU A 151 4.88 -15.84 5.19
C LEU A 151 3.42 -15.36 5.18
N SER A 152 3.16 -14.11 5.58
CA SER A 152 1.82 -13.53 5.48
C SER A 152 1.33 -13.40 4.03
N THR A 153 2.20 -13.25 3.03
CA THR A 153 1.77 -13.30 1.61
C THR A 153 1.31 -14.69 1.18
N LEU A 154 1.94 -15.74 1.71
CA LEU A 154 1.57 -17.13 1.43
C LEU A 154 0.21 -17.46 2.09
N ILE A 155 0.06 -17.14 3.37
CA ILE A 155 -1.21 -17.33 4.10
C ILE A 155 -2.36 -16.61 3.38
N ARG A 156 -2.15 -15.34 3.00
CA ARG A 156 -3.17 -14.56 2.28
C ARG A 156 -3.57 -15.20 0.95
N TYR A 157 -2.62 -15.84 0.26
CA TYR A 157 -2.92 -16.57 -0.98
C TYR A 157 -3.81 -17.77 -0.69
N GLU A 158 -3.44 -18.63 0.27
CA GLU A 158 -4.23 -19.82 0.61
C GLU A 158 -5.64 -19.44 1.11
N GLU A 159 -5.75 -18.39 1.93
CA GLU A 159 -7.04 -17.88 2.43
C GLU A 159 -7.95 -17.46 1.28
N LEU A 160 -7.42 -16.70 0.31
CA LEU A 160 -8.20 -16.28 -0.85
C LEU A 160 -8.50 -17.43 -1.80
N PHE A 161 -7.57 -18.37 -1.95
CA PHE A 161 -7.76 -19.54 -2.81
C PHE A 161 -8.88 -20.43 -2.30
N ALA A 162 -8.99 -20.63 -0.99
CA ALA A 162 -10.07 -21.40 -0.38
C ALA A 162 -11.46 -20.78 -0.58
N ILE A 163 -11.57 -19.46 -0.73
CA ILE A 163 -12.87 -18.75 -0.86
C ILE A 163 -13.22 -18.50 -2.33
N VAL A 164 -12.28 -17.94 -3.09
CA VAL A 164 -12.47 -17.59 -4.51
C VAL A 164 -11.17 -17.91 -5.28
N PRO A 165 -10.97 -19.19 -5.70
CA PRO A 165 -9.75 -19.63 -6.38
C PRO A 165 -9.37 -18.73 -7.56
N ASN A 166 -10.37 -18.30 -8.32
CA ASN A 166 -10.18 -17.46 -9.51
C ASN A 166 -9.74 -16.03 -9.19
N GLN A 167 -9.74 -15.56 -7.94
CA GLN A 167 -9.24 -14.24 -7.55
C GLN A 167 -7.96 -14.29 -6.72
N ALA A 168 -7.54 -15.49 -6.29
CA ALA A 168 -6.33 -15.68 -5.52
C ALA A 168 -5.10 -15.39 -6.38
N ARG A 169 -4.17 -14.61 -5.83
CA ARG A 169 -2.94 -14.19 -6.52
C ARG A 169 -1.76 -14.35 -5.58
N ALA A 170 -0.82 -15.20 -5.96
CA ALA A 170 0.43 -15.34 -5.24
C ALA A 170 1.26 -14.06 -5.40
N THR A 171 2.03 -13.71 -4.37
CA THR A 171 3.06 -12.67 -4.48
C THR A 171 4.38 -13.37 -4.83
N PRO A 172 4.94 -13.18 -6.03
CA PRO A 172 6.23 -13.78 -6.37
C PRO A 172 7.29 -13.36 -5.36
N LYS A 173 8.11 -14.32 -4.90
CA LYS A 173 9.15 -14.05 -3.90
C LYS A 173 10.12 -12.96 -4.36
N ASP A 174 10.54 -13.01 -5.62
CA ASP A 174 11.44 -12.00 -6.20
C ASP A 174 10.84 -10.59 -6.17
N HIS A 175 9.52 -10.47 -6.28
CA HIS A 175 8.85 -9.17 -6.16
C HIS A 175 8.85 -8.66 -4.72
N HIS A 176 8.58 -9.54 -3.75
CA HIS A 176 8.66 -9.23 -2.33
C HIS A 176 10.09 -8.84 -1.92
N ASP A 177 11.06 -9.68 -2.22
CA ASP A 177 12.47 -9.49 -1.87
C ASP A 177 13.04 -8.27 -2.59
N GLY A 178 12.63 -8.04 -3.84
CA GLY A 178 12.98 -6.83 -4.58
C GLY A 178 12.54 -5.55 -3.87
N ILE A 179 11.40 -5.54 -3.16
CA ILE A 179 11.02 -4.38 -2.34
C ILE A 179 11.90 -4.32 -1.10
N VAL A 180 12.04 -5.41 -0.35
CA VAL A 180 12.86 -5.47 0.89
C VAL A 180 14.28 -4.96 0.66
N ASN A 181 14.91 -5.38 -0.43
CA ASN A 181 16.30 -5.03 -0.76
C ASN A 181 16.51 -3.54 -1.04
N HIS A 182 15.48 -2.84 -1.53
CA HIS A 182 15.58 -1.41 -1.91
C HIS A 182 14.87 -0.48 -0.92
N LEU A 183 14.02 -1.00 -0.03
CA LEU A 183 13.13 -0.16 0.79
C LEU A 183 13.92 0.80 1.70
N VAL A 184 15.02 0.34 2.30
CA VAL A 184 15.89 1.16 3.17
C VAL A 184 16.57 2.27 2.37
N ASP A 185 17.16 1.92 1.23
CA ASP A 185 17.89 2.90 0.41
C ASP A 185 16.94 3.91 -0.23
N ASN A 186 15.77 3.47 -0.69
CA ASN A 186 14.72 4.35 -1.20
C ASN A 186 14.18 5.28 -0.11
N LEU A 187 13.99 4.79 1.11
CA LEU A 187 13.59 5.63 2.23
C LEU A 187 14.67 6.68 2.54
N ARG A 188 15.95 6.27 2.56
CA ARG A 188 17.07 7.19 2.80
C ARG A 188 17.14 8.30 1.75
N GLU A 189 16.95 7.94 0.48
CA GLU A 189 16.90 8.92 -0.62
C GLU A 189 15.72 9.90 -0.44
N LEU A 190 14.52 9.39 -0.15
CA LEU A 190 13.33 10.21 0.07
C LEU A 190 13.39 11.08 1.33
N GLU A 191 14.07 10.61 2.37
CA GLU A 191 14.37 11.38 3.58
C GLU A 191 15.31 12.56 3.26
N ASN A 192 16.36 12.30 2.46
CA ASN A 192 17.30 13.33 2.00
C ASN A 192 16.66 14.36 1.05
N ASP A 193 15.64 13.97 0.28
CA ASP A 193 14.90 14.88 -0.59
C ASP A 193 14.11 15.94 0.21
N GLN A 194 13.84 15.70 1.51
CA GLN A 194 13.07 16.60 2.40
C GLN A 194 11.70 17.01 1.82
N LEU A 195 11.09 16.13 1.03
CA LEU A 195 9.78 16.37 0.40
C LEU A 195 8.62 16.11 1.34
N PHE A 196 8.79 15.22 2.32
CA PHE A 196 7.78 14.89 3.31
C PHE A 196 7.90 15.81 4.52
N ASP A 197 6.77 16.30 5.02
CA ASP A 197 6.73 17.13 6.23
C ASP A 197 7.12 16.34 7.47
N TYR A 198 6.76 15.04 7.49
CA TYR A 198 7.23 14.09 8.49
C TYR A 198 7.16 12.64 7.99
N ILE A 199 7.92 11.77 8.64
CA ILE A 199 8.03 10.33 8.37
C ILE A 199 7.70 9.56 9.64
N GLN A 200 6.80 8.58 9.54
CA GLN A 200 6.42 7.69 10.65
C GLN A 200 6.69 6.22 10.27
N ILE A 201 7.18 5.44 11.22
CA ILE A 201 7.36 3.99 11.07
C ILE A 201 6.55 3.26 12.12
N TYR A 202 5.68 2.37 11.65
CA TYR A 202 4.82 1.54 12.48
C TYR A 202 5.21 0.07 12.45
N GLN A 203 4.85 -0.66 13.50
CA GLN A 203 4.88 -2.13 13.52
C GLN A 203 3.47 -2.73 13.57
N ARG A 204 3.36 -4.06 13.38
CA ARG A 204 2.08 -4.77 13.29
C ARG A 204 1.21 -4.66 14.55
N ASP A 205 1.82 -4.43 15.71
CA ASP A 205 1.13 -4.24 16.99
C ASP A 205 0.50 -2.83 17.16
N ARG A 206 0.68 -1.95 16.16
CA ARG A 206 0.27 -0.53 16.10
C ARG A 206 1.20 0.42 16.84
N SER A 207 2.34 -0.04 17.35
CA SER A 207 3.37 0.87 17.88
C SER A 207 3.93 1.75 16.77
N CYS A 208 4.11 3.04 17.08
CA CYS A 208 4.93 3.96 16.29
C CYS A 208 6.34 3.85 16.86
N VAL A 209 7.27 3.31 16.09
CA VAL A 209 8.67 3.08 16.52
C VAL A 209 9.61 4.19 16.07
N TYR A 210 9.12 5.10 15.23
CA TYR A 210 9.80 6.32 14.83
C TYR A 210 8.78 7.34 14.33
N ASP A 211 8.96 8.59 14.75
CA ASP A 211 8.27 9.77 14.25
C ASP A 211 9.26 10.93 14.12
N SER A 212 9.54 11.38 12.89
CA SER A 212 10.54 12.43 12.64
C SER A 212 10.18 13.80 13.24
N GLU A 213 8.94 14.02 13.68
CA GLU A 213 8.58 15.25 14.40
C GLU A 213 9.09 15.25 15.85
N THR A 214 9.31 14.08 16.45
CA THR A 214 9.66 13.93 17.87
C THR A 214 10.96 13.19 18.13
N ASP A 215 11.38 12.34 17.21
CA ASP A 215 12.57 11.50 17.34
C ASP A 215 13.73 12.07 16.54
N ASP A 216 14.93 11.95 17.09
CA ASP A 216 16.18 12.28 16.39
C ASP A 216 16.69 11.07 15.59
N GLY A 217 17.46 11.35 14.53
CA GLY A 217 18.12 10.34 13.71
C GLY A 217 17.37 9.97 12.43
N SER A 218 17.90 9.00 11.69
CA SER A 218 17.37 8.63 10.36
C SER A 218 16.27 7.58 10.44
N ALA A 219 15.15 7.85 9.79
CA ALA A 219 14.07 6.90 9.56
C ALA A 219 14.59 5.64 8.84
N ALA A 220 15.51 5.81 7.89
CA ALA A 220 16.11 4.69 7.15
C ALA A 220 16.89 3.74 8.06
N ASP A 221 17.63 4.27 9.03
CA ASP A 221 18.40 3.45 9.98
C ASP A 221 17.48 2.72 10.96
N VAL A 222 16.39 3.36 11.42
CA VAL A 222 15.37 2.69 12.24
C VAL A 222 14.67 1.59 11.45
N LEU A 223 14.31 1.86 10.19
CA LEU A 223 13.74 0.85 9.31
C LEU A 223 14.69 -0.33 9.12
N GLN A 224 15.97 -0.08 8.84
CA GLN A 224 16.98 -1.12 8.66
C GLN A 224 17.09 -2.01 9.89
N ASN A 225 17.11 -1.41 11.09
CA ASN A 225 17.13 -2.15 12.35
C ASN A 225 15.85 -2.98 12.56
N CYS A 226 14.68 -2.46 12.19
CA CYS A 226 13.43 -3.22 12.26
C CYS A 226 13.46 -4.44 11.32
N LEU A 227 13.92 -4.26 10.08
CA LEU A 227 13.95 -5.33 9.07
C LEU A 227 15.03 -6.37 9.35
N LEU A 228 16.26 -5.94 9.66
CA LEU A 228 17.47 -6.79 9.66
C LEU A 228 18.08 -6.99 11.06
N GLY A 229 17.61 -6.25 12.06
CA GLY A 229 18.09 -6.37 13.44
C GLY A 229 17.63 -7.64 14.14
N LYS A 230 17.88 -7.70 15.45
CA LYS A 230 17.51 -8.87 16.27
C LYS A 230 16.00 -9.07 16.30
N TRP A 231 15.61 -10.34 16.35
CA TRP A 231 14.21 -10.73 16.51
C TRP A 231 13.75 -10.58 17.97
N SER A 232 12.61 -9.92 18.16
CA SER A 232 11.92 -9.85 19.44
C SER A 232 11.25 -11.20 19.78
N LYS A 233 10.84 -11.37 21.04
CA LYS A 233 10.07 -12.55 21.45
C LYS A 233 8.72 -12.62 20.72
N VAL A 234 8.08 -11.47 20.49
CA VAL A 234 6.80 -11.36 19.79
C VAL A 234 6.94 -11.81 18.34
N GLU A 235 7.96 -11.33 17.63
CA GLU A 235 8.20 -11.72 16.23
C GLU A 235 8.45 -13.22 16.09
N LYS A 236 9.22 -13.82 17.01
CA LYS A 236 9.48 -15.27 17.00
C LYS A 236 8.20 -16.07 17.22
N GLU A 237 7.33 -15.61 18.10
CA GLU A 237 6.06 -16.27 18.36
C GLU A 237 5.10 -16.14 17.18
N MET A 238 5.00 -14.94 16.59
CA MET A 238 4.24 -14.72 15.36
C MET A 238 4.71 -15.64 14.22
N LEU A 239 6.03 -15.84 14.08
CA LEU A 239 6.57 -16.72 13.05
C LEU A 239 6.10 -18.17 13.24
N LYS A 240 6.13 -18.68 14.48
CA LYS A 240 5.67 -20.04 14.77
C LYS A 240 4.18 -20.21 14.46
N VAL A 241 3.36 -19.28 14.93
CA VAL A 241 1.90 -19.31 14.71
C VAL A 241 1.57 -19.27 13.23
N ASP A 242 2.19 -18.34 12.47
CA ASP A 242 1.96 -18.23 11.03
C ASP A 242 2.48 -19.48 10.27
N GLN A 243 3.56 -20.12 10.73
CA GLN A 243 4.09 -21.36 10.12
C GLN A 243 3.21 -22.57 10.40
N GLU A 244 2.65 -22.68 11.61
CA GLU A 244 1.66 -23.71 11.95
C GLU A 244 0.40 -23.52 11.12
N ARG A 245 -0.12 -22.29 11.06
CA ARG A 245 -1.28 -21.92 10.26
C ARG A 245 -1.11 -22.25 8.78
N LEU A 246 0.02 -21.90 8.17
CA LEU A 246 0.25 -22.20 6.76
C LEU A 246 0.32 -23.72 6.51
N ARG A 247 0.93 -24.50 7.42
CA ARG A 247 0.98 -25.95 7.32
C ARG A 247 -0.41 -26.57 7.36
N GLU A 248 -1.24 -26.17 8.32
CA GLU A 248 -2.63 -26.63 8.42
C GLU A 248 -3.43 -26.35 7.13
N MET A 249 -3.19 -25.22 6.48
CA MET A 249 -3.87 -24.86 5.22
C MET A 249 -3.39 -25.68 4.01
N GLN A 250 -2.14 -26.14 4.01
CA GLN A 250 -1.55 -26.92 2.91
C GLN A 250 -1.77 -28.43 3.04
N GLU A 251 -2.16 -28.90 4.22
CA GLU A 251 -2.53 -30.29 4.49
C GLU A 251 -4.01 -30.60 4.20
N LEU A 252 -4.83 -29.58 3.92
CA LEU A 252 -6.24 -29.66 3.53
C LEU A 252 -6.43 -29.84 2.02
#